data_AF-A0A1N7D617-F1
#
_entry.id   AF-A0A1N7D617-F1
#
_cell.length_a   1.000
_cell.length_b   1.000
_cell.length_c   1.000
_cell.angle_alpha   90.00
_cell.angle_beta   90.00
_cell.angle_gamma   90.00
#
_symmetry.space_group_name_H-M   'P 1'
#
loop_
_entity.id
_entity.type
_entity.pdbx_description
1 polymer ?
#
loop_
_entity_poly.entity_id
_entity_poly.type
_entity_poly.pdbx_seq_one_letter_code
_entity_poly.pdbx_strand_id
1 'polypeptide(L)'
;MNEGLSGVLERQLLLQLGDRLKVLRKSRKRSMADVAQCAQISRTTLAAIEAGDPGPSMGNYVRVMAVLGVAGDLALLASDALQAAAANTAGARSRRPRPSVQVTVSTDDAHHRAQDLQSLALHEAAVRLVREDPALLAQAQATLQRWMSAGSTRSTSLWHEWDAILRSNAWSKVLGRNQRAAELRQASPLTAVLPENVRADVLAQVRALKKGVQLGASDLSASMP
;
A
#
# COMPACT_ATOMS: atom_id res chain seq x y z
N MET A 1 -15.91 -1.90 16.10
CA MET A 1 -15.77 -1.64 14.65
C MET A 1 -14.41 -2.17 14.26
N ASN A 2 -14.36 -3.15 13.36
CA ASN A 2 -13.14 -3.84 12.92
C ASN A 2 -11.98 -2.85 12.71
N GLU A 3 -10.99 -2.88 13.60
CA GLU A 3 -9.62 -2.43 13.33
C GLU A 3 -8.96 -3.41 12.35
N GLY A 4 -9.63 -3.67 11.23
CA GLY A 4 -9.04 -4.37 10.10
C GLY A 4 -7.87 -3.52 9.65
N LEU A 5 -6.66 -4.07 9.74
CA LEU A 5 -5.41 -3.57 9.16
C LEU A 5 -5.57 -2.17 8.56
N SER A 6 -5.35 -1.15 9.39
CA SER A 6 -5.43 0.26 8.98
C SER A 6 -4.84 0.42 7.57
N GLY A 7 -5.54 1.08 6.64
CA GLY A 7 -5.12 1.12 5.23
C GLY A 7 -3.67 1.61 5.04
N VAL A 8 -3.15 2.41 5.97
CA VAL A 8 -1.74 2.83 6.04
C VAL A 8 -0.80 1.66 6.35
N LEU A 9 -1.17 0.78 7.29
CA LEU A 9 -0.43 -0.43 7.63
C LEU A 9 -0.46 -1.44 6.49
N GLU A 10 -1.63 -1.70 5.89
CA GLU A 10 -1.75 -2.54 4.70
C GLU A 10 -0.81 -2.06 3.60
N ARG A 11 -0.86 -0.75 3.30
CA ARG A 11 0.01 -0.14 2.31
C ARG A 11 1.47 -0.33 2.67
N GLN A 12 1.86 -0.08 3.93
CA GLN A 12 3.24 -0.27 4.38
C GLN A 12 3.72 -1.72 4.18
N LEU A 13 2.90 -2.71 4.51
CA LEU A 13 3.24 -4.13 4.33
C LEU A 13 3.50 -4.46 2.85
N LEU A 14 2.64 -3.96 1.95
CA LEU A 14 2.81 -4.14 0.51
C LEU A 14 4.06 -3.42 -0.01
N LEU A 15 4.35 -2.21 0.47
CA LEU A 15 5.57 -1.48 0.13
C LEU A 15 6.82 -2.27 0.51
N GLN A 16 6.85 -2.81 1.74
CA GLN A 16 7.96 -3.64 2.22
C GLN A 16 8.09 -4.95 1.45
N LEU A 17 6.98 -5.58 1.08
CA LEU A 17 7.00 -6.78 0.23
C LEU A 17 7.57 -6.45 -1.17
N GLY A 18 7.05 -5.42 -1.83
CA GLY A 18 7.52 -4.99 -3.14
C GLY A 18 9.01 -4.65 -3.16
N ASP A 19 9.50 -3.94 -2.13
CA ASP A 19 10.92 -3.62 -1.98
C ASP A 19 11.79 -4.87 -1.81
N ARG A 20 11.35 -5.84 -0.99
CA ARG A 20 12.06 -7.13 -0.83
C ARG A 20 12.10 -7.91 -2.15
N LEU A 21 10.99 -8.00 -2.88
CA LEU A 21 10.94 -8.69 -4.18
C LEU A 21 11.84 -8.01 -5.21
N LYS A 22 11.88 -6.67 -5.25
CA LYS A 22 12.75 -5.90 -6.12
C LYS A 22 14.23 -6.11 -5.81
N VAL A 23 14.60 -6.08 -4.53
CA VAL A 23 15.97 -6.36 -4.07
C VAL A 23 16.36 -7.78 -4.45
N LEU A 24 15.48 -8.75 -4.21
CA LEU A 24 15.70 -10.15 -4.53
C LEU A 24 15.86 -10.40 -6.03
N ARG A 25 15.07 -9.73 -6.88
CA ARG A 25 15.27 -9.79 -8.33
C ARG A 25 16.64 -9.26 -8.73
N LYS A 26 17.03 -8.10 -8.20
CA LYS A 26 18.33 -7.46 -8.48
C LYS A 26 19.51 -8.31 -8.01
N SER A 27 19.45 -8.90 -6.82
CA SER A 27 20.52 -9.74 -6.29
C SER A 27 20.76 -10.99 -7.15
N ARG A 28 19.70 -11.50 -7.78
CA ARG A 28 19.78 -12.60 -8.75
C ARG A 28 20.13 -12.16 -10.18
N LYS A 29 20.46 -10.89 -10.41
CA LYS A 29 20.82 -10.31 -11.71
C LYS A 29 19.73 -10.53 -12.79
N ARG A 30 18.47 -10.66 -12.38
CA ARG A 30 17.34 -10.86 -13.28
C ARG A 30 16.80 -9.51 -13.74
N SER A 31 16.66 -9.33 -15.05
CA SER A 31 16.11 -8.09 -15.60
C SER A 31 14.60 -7.99 -15.35
N MET A 32 14.05 -6.78 -15.39
CA MET A 32 12.59 -6.59 -15.28
C MET A 32 11.86 -7.27 -16.46
N ALA A 33 12.46 -7.26 -17.66
CA ALA A 33 11.87 -7.91 -18.83
C ALA A 33 11.86 -9.44 -18.67
N ASP A 34 12.96 -10.02 -18.21
CA ASP A 34 13.11 -11.45 -17.97
C ASP A 34 12.07 -11.97 -16.96
N VAL A 35 11.99 -11.36 -15.78
CA VAL A 35 11.02 -11.79 -14.76
C VAL A 35 9.58 -11.60 -15.22
N ALA A 36 9.26 -10.49 -15.89
CA ALA A 36 7.91 -10.25 -16.41
C ALA A 36 7.50 -11.32 -17.43
N GLN A 37 8.43 -11.67 -18.34
CA GLN A 37 8.22 -12.72 -19.32
C GLN A 37 8.02 -14.10 -18.67
N CYS A 38 8.90 -14.49 -17.74
CA CYS A 38 8.77 -15.77 -17.03
C CYS A 38 7.51 -15.85 -16.17
N ALA A 39 7.08 -14.75 -15.56
CA ALA A 39 5.86 -14.68 -14.77
C ALA A 39 4.58 -14.51 -15.62
N GLN A 40 4.71 -14.41 -16.95
CA GLN A 40 3.62 -14.16 -17.89
C GLN A 40 2.78 -12.94 -17.53
N ILE A 41 3.46 -11.84 -17.17
CA ILE A 41 2.84 -10.55 -16.86
C ILE A 41 3.52 -9.43 -17.65
N SER A 42 2.85 -8.29 -17.74
CA SER A 42 3.46 -7.11 -18.35
C SER A 42 4.56 -6.52 -17.45
N ARG A 43 5.51 -5.79 -18.06
CA ARG A 43 6.55 -5.04 -17.34
C ARG A 43 5.94 -4.01 -16.39
N THR A 44 4.81 -3.42 -16.75
CA THR A 44 4.09 -2.45 -15.92
C THR A 44 3.48 -3.11 -14.70
N THR A 45 2.93 -4.33 -14.83
CA THR A 45 2.45 -5.12 -13.69
C THR A 45 3.58 -5.49 -12.73
N LEU A 46 4.74 -5.93 -13.23
CA LEU A 46 5.90 -6.21 -12.37
C LEU A 46 6.39 -4.94 -11.66
N ALA A 47 6.44 -3.81 -12.37
CA ALA A 47 6.81 -2.53 -11.76
C ALA A 47 5.81 -2.09 -10.66
N ALA A 48 4.50 -2.35 -10.85
CA ALA A 48 3.48 -2.09 -9.85
C ALA A 48 3.65 -2.98 -8.60
N ILE A 49 3.91 -4.28 -8.79
CA ILE A 49 4.20 -5.24 -7.70
C ILE A 49 5.44 -4.80 -6.90
N GLU A 50 6.52 -4.44 -7.59
CA GLU A 50 7.74 -3.94 -6.93
C GLU A 50 7.55 -2.58 -6.25
N ALA A 51 6.53 -1.82 -6.66
CA ALA A 51 6.09 -0.61 -6.01
C ALA A 51 5.05 -0.87 -4.89
N GLY A 52 4.74 -2.14 -4.58
CA GLY A 52 3.78 -2.54 -3.55
C GLY A 52 2.34 -2.17 -3.87
N ASP A 53 1.99 -1.93 -5.14
CA ASP A 53 0.65 -1.53 -5.56
C ASP A 53 -0.40 -2.61 -5.17
N PRO A 54 -1.55 -2.25 -4.57
CA PRO A 54 -2.57 -3.24 -4.20
C PRO A 54 -3.40 -3.76 -5.38
N GLY A 55 -3.30 -3.13 -6.56
CA GLY A 55 -4.09 -3.43 -7.75
C GLY A 55 -3.74 -4.75 -8.45
N PRO A 56 -2.46 -5.12 -8.64
CA PRO A 56 -2.10 -6.45 -9.11
C PRO A 56 -2.72 -7.55 -8.23
N SER A 57 -3.36 -8.55 -8.87
CA SER A 57 -3.98 -9.65 -8.16
C SER A 57 -2.99 -10.45 -7.31
N MET A 58 -3.47 -11.10 -6.25
CA MET A 58 -2.66 -12.01 -5.42
C MET A 58 -1.95 -13.07 -6.30
N GLY A 59 -2.63 -13.61 -7.31
CA GLY A 59 -2.04 -14.56 -8.25
C GLY A 59 -0.82 -14.01 -9.01
N ASN A 60 -0.80 -12.71 -9.35
CA ASN A 60 0.36 -12.09 -9.98
C ASN A 60 1.54 -11.97 -9.00
N TYR A 61 1.29 -11.64 -7.73
CA TYR A 61 2.31 -11.67 -6.68
C TYR A 61 2.91 -13.08 -6.53
N VAL A 62 2.08 -14.12 -6.47
CA VAL A 62 2.54 -15.52 -6.38
C VAL A 62 3.40 -15.91 -7.58
N ARG A 63 3.01 -15.55 -8.81
CA ARG A 63 3.81 -15.83 -10.03
C ARG A 63 5.19 -15.19 -9.97
N VAL A 64 5.28 -13.93 -9.53
CA VAL A 64 6.58 -13.25 -9.35
C VAL A 64 7.40 -13.94 -8.27
N MET A 65 6.78 -14.29 -7.14
CA MET A 65 7.46 -15.03 -6.06
C MET A 65 7.95 -16.41 -6.53
N ALA A 66 7.20 -17.09 -7.39
CA ALA A 66 7.60 -18.38 -7.96
C ALA A 66 8.82 -18.26 -8.89
N VAL A 67 8.82 -17.28 -9.79
CA VAL A 67 9.98 -16.98 -10.66
C VAL A 67 11.21 -16.57 -9.83
N LEU A 68 10.97 -15.88 -8.71
CA LEU A 68 11.99 -15.53 -7.73
C LEU A 68 12.20 -16.63 -6.67
N GLY A 69 11.73 -17.86 -6.85
CA GLY A 69 12.04 -18.99 -5.96
C GLY A 69 11.73 -18.79 -4.48
N VAL A 70 10.74 -17.93 -4.14
CA VAL A 70 10.30 -17.65 -2.76
C VAL A 70 8.80 -17.92 -2.57
N ALA A 71 8.14 -18.57 -3.53
CA ALA A 71 6.74 -18.97 -3.39
C ALA A 71 6.52 -19.93 -2.22
N GLY A 72 7.54 -20.69 -1.81
CA GLY A 72 7.49 -21.57 -0.63
C GLY A 72 7.15 -20.82 0.67
N ASP A 73 7.51 -19.54 0.78
CA ASP A 73 7.19 -18.72 1.96
C ASP A 73 5.67 -18.56 2.13
N LEU A 74 4.88 -18.62 1.05
CA LEU A 74 3.41 -18.60 1.15
C LEU A 74 2.85 -19.89 1.73
N ALA A 75 3.52 -21.03 1.52
CA ALA A 75 3.13 -22.30 2.15
C ALA A 75 3.48 -22.35 3.65
N LEU A 76 4.36 -21.45 4.10
CA LEU A 76 4.67 -21.24 5.52
C LEU A 76 3.78 -20.16 6.16
N LEU A 77 3.13 -19.32 5.34
CA LEU A 77 2.30 -18.23 5.81
C LEU A 77 1.07 -18.77 6.55
N ALA A 78 0.89 -18.34 7.80
CA ALA A 78 -0.19 -18.78 8.67
C ALA A 78 -0.26 -20.30 8.92
N SER A 79 0.80 -21.06 8.65
CA SER A 79 0.79 -22.52 8.80
C SER A 79 0.45 -22.95 10.23
N ASP A 80 0.99 -22.30 11.25
CA ASP A 80 0.68 -22.61 12.65
C ASP A 80 -0.77 -22.25 13.05
N ALA A 81 -1.39 -21.28 12.38
CA ALA A 81 -2.77 -20.86 12.64
C ALA A 81 -3.78 -21.74 11.89
N LEU A 82 -3.47 -22.12 10.64
CA LEU A 82 -4.31 -22.95 9.79
C LEU A 82 -4.21 -24.44 10.15
N GLN A 83 -3.05 -24.89 10.62
CA GLN A 83 -2.84 -26.24 11.15
C GLN A 83 -3.21 -26.25 12.64
N ALA A 84 -4.50 -26.06 12.95
CA ALA A 84 -4.99 -26.29 14.30
C ALA A 84 -4.57 -27.71 14.73
N ALA A 85 -3.89 -27.80 15.88
CA ALA A 85 -3.32 -29.05 16.37
C ALA A 85 -4.38 -30.16 16.33
N ALA A 86 -4.10 -31.23 15.58
CA ALA A 86 -4.94 -32.42 15.59
C ALA A 86 -5.13 -32.87 17.05
N ALA A 87 -6.39 -33.04 17.46
CA ALA A 87 -6.81 -33.22 18.86
C ALA A 87 -6.09 -34.36 19.61
N ASN A 88 -5.42 -35.26 18.90
CA ASN A 88 -4.77 -36.45 19.45
C ASN A 88 -3.23 -36.37 19.48
N THR A 89 -2.64 -35.23 19.15
CA THR A 89 -1.18 -35.04 19.18
C THR A 89 -0.69 -34.62 20.58
N ALA A 90 0.57 -34.92 20.91
CA ALA A 90 1.19 -34.48 22.18
C ALA A 90 1.12 -32.95 22.37
N GLY A 91 1.08 -32.18 21.28
CA GLY A 91 0.89 -30.73 21.30
C GLY A 91 -0.49 -30.26 21.80
N ALA A 92 -1.55 -31.07 21.64
CA ALA A 92 -2.89 -30.76 22.17
C ALA A 92 -2.97 -30.90 23.71
N ARG A 93 -2.06 -31.69 24.31
CA ARG A 93 -1.94 -31.91 25.76
C ARG A 93 -0.95 -30.96 26.43
N SER A 94 -0.21 -30.17 25.66
CA SER A 94 0.73 -29.17 26.17
C SER A 94 -0.03 -27.99 26.76
N ARG A 95 0.07 -27.79 28.08
CA ARG A 95 -0.37 -26.57 28.78
C ARG A 95 0.61 -25.40 28.63
N ARG A 96 1.75 -25.60 27.95
CA ARG A 96 2.72 -24.53 27.72
C ARG A 96 2.10 -23.53 26.75
N PRO A 97 2.00 -22.23 27.10
CA PRO A 97 1.54 -21.22 26.16
C PRO A 97 2.42 -21.27 24.90
N ARG A 98 1.78 -21.31 23.73
CA ARG A 98 2.50 -21.26 22.46
C ARG A 98 3.36 -20.00 22.44
N PRO A 99 4.64 -20.07 22.02
CA PRO A 99 5.45 -18.87 21.87
C PRO A 99 4.77 -17.93 20.88
N SER A 100 4.28 -16.79 21.38
CA SER A 100 3.71 -15.74 20.54
C SER A 100 4.85 -14.93 19.94
N VAL A 101 5.04 -15.02 18.62
CA VAL A 101 5.95 -14.12 17.91
C VAL A 101 5.24 -12.77 17.75
N GLN A 102 5.85 -11.72 18.29
CA GLN A 102 5.43 -10.33 18.05
C GLN A 102 6.33 -9.74 16.96
N VAL A 103 5.73 -9.22 15.90
CA VAL A 103 6.42 -8.56 14.79
C VAL A 103 6.11 -7.07 14.85
N THR A 104 7.13 -6.23 15.04
CA THR A 104 6.97 -4.77 14.95
C THR A 104 7.13 -4.32 13.51
N VAL A 105 6.11 -3.68 12.95
CA VAL A 105 6.16 -3.03 11.65
C VAL A 105 6.35 -1.53 11.86
N SER A 106 7.41 -0.98 11.26
CA SER A 106 7.64 0.46 11.24
C SER A 106 7.94 0.95 9.82
N THR A 107 7.82 2.26 9.64
CA THR A 107 8.49 2.94 8.53
C THR A 107 9.95 3.17 8.92
N ASP A 108 10.88 2.74 8.08
CA ASP A 108 12.31 3.03 8.23
C ASP A 108 12.55 4.53 8.46
N ASP A 109 13.44 4.89 9.40
CA ASP A 109 13.59 6.24 9.98
C ASP A 109 14.14 7.31 9.02
N ALA A 110 14.45 6.93 7.77
CA ALA A 110 14.77 7.89 6.73
C ALA A 110 13.56 8.82 6.50
N HIS A 111 13.64 10.04 7.05
CA HIS A 111 12.59 11.07 7.05
C HIS A 111 11.83 11.18 5.71
N HIS A 112 12.55 11.03 4.58
CA HIS A 112 11.99 11.04 3.23
C HIS A 112 10.97 9.92 2.94
N ARG A 113 11.20 8.67 3.40
CA ARG A 113 10.27 7.54 3.18
C ARG A 113 8.99 7.71 3.99
N ALA A 114 9.13 8.16 5.22
CA ALA A 114 8.02 8.50 6.10
C ALA A 114 7.13 9.60 5.50
N GLN A 115 7.73 10.66 4.94
CA GLN A 115 6.99 11.73 4.29
C GLN A 115 6.29 11.26 3.00
N ASP A 116 6.96 10.42 2.21
CA ASP A 116 6.36 9.85 1.01
C ASP A 116 5.17 8.93 1.34
N LEU A 117 5.29 8.08 2.37
CA LEU A 117 4.16 7.26 2.85
C LEU A 117 2.99 8.13 3.30
N GLN A 118 3.25 9.20 4.06
CA GLN A 118 2.20 10.11 4.50
C GLN A 118 1.47 10.75 3.31
N SER A 119 2.24 11.25 2.33
CA SER A 119 1.69 11.82 1.11
C SER A 119 0.84 10.79 0.36
N LEU A 120 1.36 9.58 0.16
CA LEU A 120 0.69 8.49 -0.52
C LEU A 120 -0.61 8.09 0.19
N ALA A 121 -0.58 7.88 1.50
CA ALA A 121 -1.73 7.47 2.30
C ALA A 121 -2.87 8.51 2.28
N LEU A 122 -2.53 9.81 2.35
CA LEU A 122 -3.52 10.88 2.24
C LEU A 122 -4.20 10.88 0.85
N HIS A 123 -3.43 10.61 -0.21
CA HIS A 123 -3.97 10.52 -1.56
C HIS A 123 -4.80 9.26 -1.77
N GLU A 124 -4.43 8.12 -1.20
CA GLU A 124 -5.24 6.89 -1.23
C GLU A 124 -6.59 7.11 -0.54
N ALA A 125 -6.58 7.75 0.63
CA ALA A 125 -7.81 8.10 1.34
C ALA A 125 -8.67 9.07 0.52
N ALA A 126 -8.08 10.12 -0.08
CA ALA A 126 -8.81 11.07 -0.90
C ALA A 126 -9.38 10.42 -2.17
N VAL A 127 -8.61 9.57 -2.85
CA VAL A 127 -9.07 8.82 -4.03
C VAL A 127 -10.22 7.87 -3.67
N ARG A 128 -10.16 7.20 -2.51
CA ARG A 128 -11.25 6.35 -2.03
C ARG A 128 -12.54 7.16 -1.87
N LEU A 129 -12.47 8.28 -1.16
CA LEU A 129 -13.63 9.15 -0.95
C LEU A 129 -14.21 9.69 -2.26
N VAL A 130 -13.35 10.14 -3.18
CA VAL A 130 -13.78 10.67 -4.48
C VAL A 130 -14.40 9.61 -5.39
N ARG A 131 -14.02 8.33 -5.22
CA ARG A 131 -14.66 7.21 -5.92
C ARG A 131 -16.05 6.89 -5.34
N GLU A 132 -16.23 7.10 -4.05
CA GLU A 132 -17.48 6.83 -3.33
C GLU A 132 -18.48 7.98 -3.47
N ASP A 133 -18.00 9.23 -3.52
CA ASP A 133 -18.83 10.44 -3.60
C ASP A 133 -18.46 11.30 -4.83
N PRO A 134 -19.32 11.29 -5.88
CA PRO A 134 -19.14 12.13 -7.06
C PRO A 134 -19.14 13.65 -6.76
N ALA A 135 -19.74 14.10 -5.66
CA ALA A 135 -19.72 15.52 -5.29
C ALA A 135 -18.30 15.99 -4.93
N LEU A 136 -17.53 15.15 -4.25
CA LEU A 136 -16.12 15.40 -3.94
C LEU A 136 -15.28 15.46 -5.22
N LEU A 137 -15.58 14.61 -6.22
CA LEU A 137 -14.94 14.69 -7.54
C LEU A 137 -15.20 16.05 -8.20
N ALA A 138 -16.45 16.50 -8.21
CA ALA A 138 -16.83 17.80 -8.78
C ALA A 138 -16.15 18.97 -8.05
N GLN A 139 -16.04 18.91 -6.71
CA GLN A 139 -15.34 19.92 -5.92
C GLN A 139 -13.84 19.98 -6.23
N ALA A 140 -13.20 18.82 -6.43
CA ALA A 140 -11.80 18.74 -6.83
C ALA A 140 -11.58 19.36 -8.21
N GLN A 141 -12.45 19.05 -9.17
CA GLN A 141 -12.43 19.63 -10.51
C GLN A 141 -12.64 21.15 -10.48
N ALA A 142 -13.62 21.64 -9.72
CA ALA A 142 -13.88 23.08 -9.58
C ALA A 142 -12.68 23.82 -8.95
N THR A 143 -12.02 23.19 -7.97
CA THR A 143 -10.80 23.74 -7.36
C THR A 143 -9.66 23.81 -8.37
N LEU A 144 -9.46 22.76 -9.16
CA LEU A 144 -8.46 22.74 -10.22
C LEU A 144 -8.72 23.81 -11.29
N GLN A 145 -9.97 23.98 -11.72
CA GLN A 145 -10.34 25.00 -12.72
C GLN A 145 -10.07 26.42 -12.20
N ARG A 146 -10.34 26.70 -10.91
CA ARG A 146 -9.98 27.99 -10.29
C ARG A 146 -8.47 28.24 -10.27
N TRP A 147 -7.65 27.21 -10.05
CA TRP A 147 -6.20 27.36 -10.10
C TRP A 147 -5.69 27.63 -11.52
N MET A 148 -6.26 26.94 -12.50
CA MET A 148 -5.94 27.13 -13.92
C MET A 148 -6.30 28.54 -14.41
N SER A 149 -7.42 29.11 -13.96
CA SER A 149 -7.82 30.48 -14.32
C SER A 149 -6.98 31.56 -13.62
N ALA A 150 -6.37 31.25 -12.46
CA ALA A 150 -5.50 32.17 -11.72
C ALA A 150 -4.08 32.34 -12.31
N GLY A 151 -3.70 31.53 -13.31
CA GLY A 151 -2.58 31.85 -14.21
C GLY A 151 -1.15 31.65 -13.67
N SER A 152 -0.88 30.61 -12.86
CA SER A 152 0.53 30.30 -12.48
C SER A 152 1.23 29.46 -13.56
N THR A 153 2.38 29.94 -14.07
CA THR A 153 3.09 29.34 -15.22
C THR A 153 3.86 28.06 -14.89
N ARG A 154 4.27 27.85 -13.64
CA ARG A 154 5.21 26.77 -13.27
C ARG A 154 4.55 25.40 -13.13
N SER A 155 3.26 25.34 -12.81
CA SER A 155 2.52 24.10 -12.52
C SER A 155 1.43 23.76 -13.54
N THR A 156 1.33 24.52 -14.64
CA THR A 156 0.27 24.37 -15.65
C THR A 156 0.22 22.96 -16.24
N SER A 157 1.37 22.34 -16.53
CA SER A 157 1.44 20.99 -17.09
C SER A 157 0.93 19.91 -16.11
N LEU A 158 1.21 20.08 -14.81
CA LEU A 158 0.70 19.18 -13.77
C LEU A 158 -0.82 19.32 -13.60
N TRP A 159 -1.35 20.54 -13.73
CA TRP A 159 -2.79 20.79 -13.64
C TRP A 159 -3.56 20.20 -14.82
N HIS A 160 -3.05 20.32 -16.04
CA HIS A 160 -3.65 19.65 -17.19
C HIS A 160 -3.61 18.12 -17.06
N GLU A 161 -2.51 17.56 -16.54
CA GLU A 161 -2.45 16.13 -16.27
C GLU A 161 -3.45 15.72 -15.18
N TRP A 162 -3.63 16.53 -14.13
CA TRP A 162 -4.66 16.30 -13.13
C TRP A 162 -6.07 16.37 -13.69
N ASP A 163 -6.39 17.32 -14.57
CA ASP A 163 -7.70 17.40 -15.24
C ASP A 163 -7.97 16.12 -16.04
N ALA A 164 -6.97 15.64 -16.79
CA ALA A 164 -7.06 14.37 -17.50
C ALA A 164 -7.25 13.18 -16.55
N ILE A 165 -6.54 13.13 -15.41
CA ILE A 165 -6.67 12.07 -14.39
C ILE A 165 -8.08 12.07 -13.81
N LEU A 166 -8.61 13.23 -13.42
CA LEU A 166 -9.94 13.35 -12.82
C LEU A 166 -11.04 12.95 -13.81
N ARG A 167 -10.90 13.29 -15.10
CA ARG A 167 -11.88 12.91 -16.14
C ARG A 167 -11.85 11.42 -16.50
N SER A 168 -10.66 10.82 -16.49
CA SER A 168 -10.46 9.42 -16.91
C SER A 168 -10.41 8.43 -15.74
N ASN A 169 -10.52 8.91 -14.49
CA ASN A 169 -10.32 8.11 -13.28
C ASN A 169 -8.98 7.35 -13.26
N ALA A 170 -7.92 7.93 -13.84
CA ALA A 170 -6.60 7.32 -13.99
C ALA A 170 -5.76 7.40 -12.70
N TRP A 171 -6.34 7.01 -11.57
CA TRP A 171 -5.79 7.17 -10.22
C TRP A 171 -4.43 6.49 -10.01
N SER A 172 -4.15 5.41 -10.75
CA SER A 172 -2.86 4.70 -10.69
C SER A 172 -1.66 5.59 -11.01
N LYS A 173 -1.85 6.69 -11.77
CA LYS A 173 -0.79 7.67 -12.06
C LYS A 173 -0.35 8.45 -10.82
N VAL A 174 -1.24 8.66 -9.85
CA VAL A 174 -0.99 9.44 -8.63
C VAL A 174 -0.54 8.52 -7.48
N LEU A 175 -1.02 7.28 -7.46
CA LEU A 175 -0.74 6.31 -6.39
C LEU A 175 0.57 5.53 -6.60
N GLY A 176 1.32 5.83 -7.66
CA GLY A 176 2.62 5.21 -7.94
C GLY A 176 3.77 5.74 -7.07
N ARG A 177 4.88 4.99 -7.01
CA ARG A 177 6.14 5.37 -6.32
C ARG A 177 7.21 5.98 -7.24
N ASN A 178 6.81 6.44 -8.43
CA ASN A 178 7.74 7.10 -9.35
C ASN A 178 7.77 8.61 -9.10
N GLN A 179 8.83 9.27 -9.59
CA GLN A 179 9.03 10.71 -9.43
C GLN A 179 7.82 11.51 -9.92
N ARG A 180 7.23 11.12 -11.06
CA ARG A 180 6.07 11.80 -11.64
C ARG A 180 4.84 11.74 -10.73
N ALA A 181 4.58 10.58 -10.12
CA ALA A 181 3.49 10.41 -9.18
C ALA A 181 3.71 11.28 -7.93
N ALA A 182 4.95 11.39 -7.44
CA ALA A 182 5.28 12.28 -6.33
C ALA A 182 5.05 13.76 -6.69
N GLU A 183 5.45 14.20 -7.89
CA GLU A 183 5.16 15.55 -8.41
C GLU A 183 3.65 15.82 -8.51
N LEU A 184 2.88 14.86 -9.01
CA LEU A 184 1.43 14.95 -9.08
C LEU A 184 0.82 15.10 -7.67
N ARG A 185 1.28 14.31 -6.69
CA ARG A 185 0.83 14.42 -5.29
C ARG A 185 1.16 15.78 -4.66
N GLN A 186 2.29 16.41 -5.02
CA GLN A 186 2.65 17.74 -4.52
C GLN A 186 1.72 18.85 -5.05
N ALA A 187 1.16 18.68 -6.25
CA ALA A 187 0.26 19.64 -6.89
C ALA A 187 -1.21 19.19 -6.89
N SER A 188 -1.63 18.38 -5.91
CA SER A 188 -2.93 17.72 -5.95
C SER A 188 -4.10 18.59 -5.52
N PRO A 189 -5.19 18.66 -6.33
CA PRO A 189 -6.44 19.32 -5.93
C PRO A 189 -7.23 18.51 -4.89
N LEU A 190 -6.90 17.23 -4.69
CA LEU A 190 -7.62 16.34 -3.76
C LEU A 190 -7.38 16.73 -2.29
N THR A 191 -6.28 17.42 -2.00
CA THR A 191 -5.96 17.91 -0.65
C THR A 191 -7.01 18.89 -0.13
N ALA A 192 -7.63 19.67 -1.02
CA ALA A 192 -8.68 20.64 -0.68
C ALA A 192 -10.05 19.99 -0.39
N VAL A 193 -10.23 18.74 -0.80
CA VAL A 193 -11.50 18.01 -0.73
C VAL A 193 -11.50 16.99 0.41
N LEU A 194 -10.32 16.59 0.89
CA LEU A 194 -10.18 15.65 1.99
C LEU A 194 -10.74 16.24 3.31
N PRO A 195 -11.76 15.61 3.93
CA PRO A 195 -12.30 16.03 5.23
C PRO A 195 -11.24 16.02 6.34
N GLU A 196 -11.34 16.96 7.29
CA GLU A 196 -10.33 17.13 8.35
C GLU A 196 -10.23 15.91 9.27
N ASN A 197 -11.35 15.26 9.60
CA ASN A 197 -11.36 14.04 10.40
C ASN A 197 -10.58 12.91 9.72
N VAL A 198 -10.83 12.67 8.43
CA VAL A 198 -10.13 11.62 7.67
C VAL A 198 -8.64 11.95 7.56
N ARG A 199 -8.28 13.22 7.34
CA ARG A 199 -6.88 13.67 7.34
C ARG A 199 -6.22 13.39 8.69
N ALA A 200 -6.86 13.77 9.80
CA ALA A 200 -6.35 13.55 11.14
C ALA A 200 -6.15 12.06 11.44
N ASP A 201 -7.10 11.21 11.05
CA ASP A 201 -7.03 9.75 11.22
C ASP A 201 -5.84 9.15 10.47
N VAL A 202 -5.67 9.49 9.19
CA VAL A 202 -4.53 9.00 8.38
C VAL A 202 -3.20 9.46 8.99
N LEU A 203 -3.10 10.72 9.43
CA LEU A 203 -1.90 11.24 10.07
C LEU A 203 -1.61 10.55 11.40
N ALA A 204 -2.64 10.22 12.19
CA ALA A 204 -2.51 9.47 13.42
C ALA A 204 -1.97 8.06 13.16
N GLN A 205 -2.50 7.36 12.15
CA GLN A 205 -2.04 6.04 11.73
C GLN A 205 -0.57 6.06 11.26
N VAL A 206 -0.17 7.06 10.47
CA VAL A 206 1.23 7.22 10.06
C VAL A 206 2.14 7.47 11.27
N ARG A 207 1.70 8.29 12.24
CA ARG A 207 2.47 8.53 13.48
C ARG A 207 2.59 7.27 14.33
N ALA A 208 1.54 6.46 14.42
CA ALA A 208 1.57 5.18 15.12
C ALA A 208 2.56 4.21 14.45
N LEU A 209 2.53 4.12 13.12
CA LEU A 209 3.45 3.30 12.35
C LEU A 209 4.92 3.73 12.50
N LYS A 210 5.21 5.03 12.61
CA LYS A 210 6.55 5.54 12.95
C LYS A 210 7.03 5.07 14.31
N LYS A 211 6.14 4.96 15.29
CA LYS A 211 6.45 4.44 16.63
C LYS A 211 6.59 2.92 16.67
N GLY A 212 6.27 2.23 15.57
CA GLY A 212 6.19 0.79 15.50
C GLY A 212 4.81 0.27 15.91
N VAL A 213 4.16 -0.44 15.00
CA VAL A 213 2.91 -1.17 15.26
C VAL A 213 3.25 -2.63 15.50
N GLN A 214 2.85 -3.18 16.63
CA GLN A 214 3.05 -4.59 16.94
C GLN A 214 1.97 -5.43 16.27
N LEU A 215 2.37 -6.56 15.68
CA LEU A 215 1.49 -7.58 15.13
C LEU A 215 1.76 -8.90 15.86
N GLY A 216 0.75 -9.47 16.51
CA GLY A 216 0.85 -10.75 17.21
C GLY A 216 -0.49 -11.49 17.30
N ALA A 217 -0.43 -12.81 17.54
CA ALA A 217 -1.61 -13.69 17.63
C ALA A 217 -2.59 -13.35 18.76
N SER A 218 -2.19 -12.52 19.72
CA SER A 218 -2.96 -12.12 20.90
C SER A 218 -3.98 -11.00 20.62
N ASP A 219 -3.74 -10.18 19.59
CA ASP A 219 -4.59 -9.02 19.30
C ASP A 219 -5.87 -9.40 18.53
N LEU A 220 -5.89 -10.59 17.92
CA LEU A 220 -7.04 -11.11 17.17
C LEU A 220 -7.99 -11.99 18.01
N SER A 221 -7.59 -12.44 19.20
CA SER A 221 -8.38 -13.38 20.01
C SER A 221 -9.14 -12.76 21.19
N ALA A 222 -8.90 -11.48 21.51
CA ALA A 222 -9.56 -10.78 22.62
C ALA A 222 -10.94 -10.18 22.26
N SER A 223 -11.49 -10.48 21.09
CA SER A 223 -12.81 -9.97 20.68
C SER A 223 -13.56 -10.96 19.80
N MET A 224 -13.97 -12.07 20.39
CA MET A 224 -15.19 -12.76 19.97
C MET A 224 -16.10 -12.94 21.20
N PRO A 225 -17.35 -12.45 21.18
CA PRO A 225 -18.34 -12.78 22.20
C PRO A 225 -18.77 -14.25 22.12
#